data_AF-A0A4P6KE22-F1
#
_entry.id   AF-A0A4P6KE22-F1
#
_cell.length_a   1.000
_cell.length_b   1.000
_cell.length_c   1.000
_cell.angle_alpha   90.00
_cell.angle_beta   90.00
_cell.angle_gamma   90.00
#
_symmetry.space_group_name_H-M   'P 1'
#
loop_
_entity.id
_entity.type
_entity.pdbx_description
1 polymer ?
#
loop_
_entity_poly.entity_id
_entity_poly.type
_entity_poly.pdbx_seq_one_letter_code
_entity_poly.pdbx_strand_id
1 'polypeptide(L)'
;MLKDFVYFDEEMVLKFASQLDGGQRTRSTERQSKGRRGRLSASLKGVGVEGSRESSEGVEVEFSDDPYAAFDRLVAAGSDRADELSWVEVNDPAVDLKGVGRGFTVLGEADFAVTPFSRVLGSKEQLRGLAQLSTLMSSFGPLMGQELTSSSIDPVQVEGVSRLADSMGDQISVTGFFADSDWSVAGTLSSDVNIEDVDGPLEFVGKIVEVIPEGAHKSLMALPGLSLLSREQRRKMQNAPKEGDEENWISGPAIVLKFLAIYR
;
A
#
# COMPACT_ATOMS: atom_id res chain seq x y z
N MET A 1 -18.91 -11.44 -1.89
CA MET A 1 -19.08 -10.59 -0.69
C MET A 1 -18.45 -9.25 -1.02
N LEU A 2 -19.12 -8.12 -0.79
CA LEU A 2 -18.56 -6.80 -1.06
C LEU A 2 -17.55 -6.50 0.06
N LYS A 3 -16.32 -6.13 -0.29
CA LYS A 3 -15.25 -5.80 0.66
C LYS A 3 -15.16 -4.28 0.80
N ASP A 4 -15.02 -3.78 2.03
CA ASP A 4 -14.81 -2.36 2.31
C ASP A 4 -13.32 -2.12 2.54
N PHE A 5 -12.60 -1.67 1.49
CA PHE A 5 -11.15 -1.53 1.53
C PHE A 5 -10.73 -0.26 2.28
N VAL A 6 -10.01 -0.44 3.37
CA VAL A 6 -9.31 0.63 4.11
C VAL A 6 -8.01 0.99 3.39
N TYR A 7 -7.33 0.00 2.81
CA TYR A 7 -6.14 0.18 1.98
C TYR A 7 -6.15 -0.82 0.82
N PHE A 8 -5.75 -0.37 -0.37
CA PHE A 8 -5.71 -1.21 -1.56
C PHE A 8 -4.60 -0.78 -2.53
N ASP A 9 -3.60 -1.64 -2.74
CA ASP A 9 -2.52 -1.40 -3.70
C ASP A 9 -2.88 -2.05 -5.06
N GLU A 10 -3.61 -1.29 -5.88
CA GLU A 10 -4.08 -1.75 -7.19
C GLU A 10 -2.94 -2.26 -8.09
N GLU A 11 -1.82 -1.54 -8.12
CA GLU A 11 -0.68 -1.88 -8.97
C GLU A 11 -0.08 -3.23 -8.57
N MET A 12 0.12 -3.45 -7.27
CA MET A 12 0.63 -4.72 -6.80
C MET A 12 -0.35 -5.87 -6.97
N VAL A 13 -1.64 -5.64 -6.74
CA VAL A 13 -2.68 -6.66 -6.95
C VAL A 13 -2.68 -7.12 -8.40
N LEU A 14 -2.74 -6.18 -9.36
CA LEU A 14 -2.68 -6.50 -10.79
C LEU A 14 -1.38 -7.24 -11.15
N LYS A 15 -0.25 -6.82 -10.56
CA LYS A 15 1.03 -7.50 -10.78
C LYS A 15 1.02 -8.94 -10.27
N PHE A 16 0.47 -9.20 -9.09
CA PHE A 16 0.40 -10.55 -8.51
C PHE A 16 -0.59 -11.42 -9.29
N ALA A 17 -1.77 -10.90 -9.62
CA ALA A 17 -2.75 -11.58 -10.46
C ALA A 17 -2.13 -11.96 -11.82
N SER A 18 -1.40 -11.05 -12.46
CA SER A 18 -0.71 -11.33 -13.72
C SER A 18 0.34 -12.45 -13.61
N GLN A 19 0.96 -12.64 -12.44
CA GLN A 19 1.89 -13.74 -12.20
C GLN A 19 1.17 -15.08 -12.09
N LEU A 20 -0.03 -15.10 -11.49
CA LEU A 20 -0.88 -16.29 -11.46
C LEU A 20 -1.28 -16.74 -12.85
N ASP A 21 -1.57 -15.78 -13.74
CA ASP A 21 -2.05 -16.03 -15.10
C ASP A 21 -0.93 -16.37 -16.10
N GLY A 22 0.32 -16.48 -15.65
CA GLY A 22 1.47 -16.83 -16.48
C GLY A 22 2.09 -15.65 -17.25
N GLY A 23 1.79 -14.42 -16.85
CA GLY A 23 2.35 -13.19 -17.42
C GLY A 23 1.28 -12.21 -17.94
N GLN A 24 1.64 -10.93 -17.91
CA GLN A 24 0.81 -9.81 -18.35
C GLN A 24 0.18 -10.00 -19.75
N ARG A 25 -1.14 -10.23 -19.81
CA ARG A 25 -1.94 -10.04 -21.04
C ARG A 25 -2.37 -8.57 -21.14
N THR A 26 -1.42 -7.64 -21.26
CA THR A 26 -1.73 -6.19 -21.19
C THR A 26 -2.45 -5.66 -22.43
N ARG A 27 -2.65 -6.45 -23.49
CA ARG A 27 -3.38 -5.98 -24.67
C ARG A 27 -3.84 -7.14 -25.56
N SER A 28 -5.15 -7.36 -25.61
CA SER A 28 -5.76 -8.16 -26.67
C SER A 28 -6.47 -7.23 -27.65
N THR A 29 -5.90 -7.03 -28.82
CA THR A 29 -6.56 -6.33 -29.92
C THR A 29 -7.42 -7.33 -30.69
N GLU A 30 -8.69 -7.47 -30.33
CA GLU A 30 -9.60 -8.33 -31.09
C GLU A 30 -10.12 -7.57 -32.31
N ARG A 31 -9.57 -7.89 -33.49
CA ARG A 31 -10.00 -7.31 -34.76
C ARG A 31 -11.16 -8.15 -35.32
N GLN A 32 -12.41 -7.84 -34.93
CA GLN A 32 -13.57 -8.45 -35.57
C GLN A 32 -13.77 -7.90 -36.99
N SER A 33 -13.37 -8.67 -38.00
CA SER A 33 -13.74 -8.39 -39.39
C SER A 33 -15.07 -9.10 -39.72
N LYS A 34 -16.17 -8.34 -39.79
CA LYS A 34 -17.45 -8.83 -40.35
C LYS A 34 -17.35 -8.89 -41.88
N GLY A 35 -16.76 -9.96 -42.40
CA GLY A 35 -16.80 -10.27 -43.83
C GLY A 35 -18.18 -10.76 -44.27
N ARG A 36 -19.04 -9.87 -44.78
CA ARG A 36 -20.31 -10.24 -45.40
C ARG A 36 -20.03 -10.87 -46.77
N ARG A 37 -19.92 -12.20 -46.82
CA ARG A 37 -19.74 -12.96 -48.07
C ARG A 37 -21.07 -13.02 -48.85
N GLY A 38 -21.40 -11.94 -49.55
CA GLY A 38 -22.54 -11.84 -50.46
C GLY A 38 -22.16 -12.32 -51.87
N ARG A 39 -22.76 -13.42 -52.32
CA ARG A 39 -22.67 -13.92 -53.70
C ARG A 39 -23.61 -13.07 -54.55
N LEU A 40 -23.08 -12.14 -55.36
CA LEU A 40 -23.88 -11.40 -56.35
C LEU A 40 -23.24 -11.49 -57.74
N SER A 41 -23.92 -12.20 -58.63
CA SER A 41 -23.68 -12.20 -60.07
C SER A 41 -24.36 -10.99 -60.70
N ALA A 42 -23.62 -10.03 -61.25
CA ALA A 42 -24.14 -9.09 -62.24
C ALA A 42 -22.99 -8.40 -62.99
N SER A 43 -22.97 -8.61 -64.31
CA SER A 43 -22.21 -7.88 -65.30
C SER A 43 -22.54 -6.38 -65.29
N LEU A 44 -21.56 -5.48 -65.23
CA LEU A 44 -21.71 -4.09 -65.67
C LEU A 44 -20.33 -3.49 -66.04
N LYS A 45 -20.21 -3.14 -67.33
CA LYS A 45 -19.22 -2.25 -67.92
C LYS A 45 -19.23 -0.90 -67.19
N GLY A 46 -18.07 -0.38 -66.81
CA GLY A 46 -17.93 1.01 -66.40
C GLY A 46 -16.55 1.31 -65.80
N VAL A 47 -15.78 2.13 -66.49
CA VAL A 47 -14.50 2.69 -66.01
C VAL A 47 -14.77 3.57 -64.78
N GLY A 48 -14.05 3.31 -63.69
CA GLY A 48 -14.05 4.13 -62.48
C GLY A 48 -12.90 3.72 -61.57
N VAL A 49 -12.06 4.69 -61.21
CA VAL A 49 -10.87 4.55 -60.35
C VAL A 49 -11.23 3.81 -59.04
N GLU A 50 -10.69 2.62 -58.86
CA GLU A 50 -10.85 1.81 -57.65
C GLU A 50 -9.73 2.19 -56.66
N GLY A 51 -9.91 3.34 -56.01
CA GLY A 51 -9.24 3.59 -54.73
C GLY A 51 -9.96 2.76 -53.67
N SER A 52 -9.39 1.63 -53.26
CA SER A 52 -9.92 0.85 -52.14
C SER A 52 -9.75 1.67 -50.85
N ARG A 53 -10.73 2.51 -50.53
CA ARG A 53 -10.85 3.12 -49.21
C ARG A 53 -11.43 2.06 -48.29
N GLU A 54 -10.55 1.16 -47.83
CA GLU A 54 -10.86 0.23 -46.76
C GLU A 54 -11.04 1.03 -45.47
N SER A 55 -12.27 1.45 -45.21
CA SER A 55 -12.66 2.03 -43.93
C SER A 55 -12.79 0.87 -42.95
N SER A 56 -11.68 0.46 -42.33
CA SER A 56 -11.75 -0.40 -41.16
C SER A 56 -12.22 0.45 -39.98
N GLU A 57 -13.53 0.41 -39.71
CA GLU A 57 -14.07 0.84 -38.42
C GLU A 57 -13.72 -0.27 -37.42
N GLY A 58 -12.49 -0.21 -36.93
CA GLY A 58 -12.02 -1.05 -35.84
C GLY A 58 -12.60 -0.48 -34.55
N VAL A 59 -13.51 -1.22 -33.91
CA VAL A 59 -13.86 -0.95 -32.52
C VAL A 59 -12.66 -1.40 -31.69
N GLU A 60 -11.85 -0.44 -31.25
CA GLU A 60 -10.80 -0.68 -30.27
C GLU A 60 -11.49 -0.83 -28.91
N VAL A 61 -11.61 -2.07 -28.43
CA VAL A 61 -12.06 -2.36 -27.07
C VAL A 61 -10.81 -2.55 -26.23
N GLU A 62 -10.49 -1.54 -25.42
CA GLU A 62 -9.46 -1.64 -24.39
C GLU A 62 -10.05 -2.41 -23.21
N PHE A 63 -9.61 -3.65 -23.02
CA PHE A 63 -9.91 -4.42 -21.82
C PHE A 63 -8.84 -4.10 -20.78
N SER A 64 -9.17 -3.23 -19.82
CA SER A 64 -8.41 -3.11 -18.58
C SER A 64 -8.93 -4.18 -17.61
N ASP A 65 -8.01 -4.94 -17.01
CA ASP A 65 -8.39 -5.83 -15.91
C ASP A 65 -8.79 -4.99 -14.71
N ASP A 66 -9.91 -5.33 -14.10
CA ASP A 66 -10.44 -4.61 -12.93
C ASP A 66 -9.63 -5.05 -11.68
N PRO A 67 -9.00 -4.12 -10.95
CA PRO A 67 -8.16 -4.46 -9.79
C PRO A 67 -8.90 -5.26 -8.72
N TYR A 68 -10.18 -4.97 -8.47
CA TYR A 68 -10.98 -5.67 -7.47
C TYR A 68 -11.28 -7.12 -7.89
N ALA A 69 -11.65 -7.33 -9.17
CA ALA A 69 -11.78 -8.66 -9.72
C ALA A 69 -10.45 -9.43 -9.71
N ALA A 70 -9.33 -8.76 -9.97
CA ALA A 70 -8.00 -9.36 -9.87
C ALA A 70 -7.65 -9.76 -8.43
N PHE A 71 -8.03 -8.97 -7.44
CA PHE A 71 -7.88 -9.30 -6.03
C PHE A 71 -8.68 -10.54 -5.64
N ASP A 72 -9.95 -10.62 -6.02
CA ASP A 72 -10.79 -11.78 -5.71
C ASP A 72 -10.23 -13.08 -6.33
N ARG A 73 -9.70 -13.00 -7.56
CA ARG A 73 -9.02 -14.13 -8.20
C ARG A 73 -7.73 -14.51 -7.48
N LEU A 74 -6.96 -13.52 -7.01
CA LEU A 74 -5.73 -13.75 -6.24
C LEU A 74 -6.03 -14.49 -4.92
N VAL A 75 -7.03 -14.03 -4.17
CA VAL A 75 -7.43 -14.68 -2.91
C VAL A 75 -7.92 -16.10 -3.17
N ALA A 76 -8.83 -16.29 -4.14
CA ALA A 76 -9.34 -17.62 -4.49
C ALA A 76 -8.21 -18.58 -4.91
N ALA A 77 -7.27 -18.11 -5.74
CA ALA A 77 -6.12 -18.91 -6.14
C ALA A 77 -5.20 -19.25 -4.96
N GLY A 78 -5.04 -18.32 -4.01
CA GLY A 78 -4.29 -18.51 -2.77
C GLY A 78 -4.86 -19.64 -1.93
N SER A 79 -6.18 -19.65 -1.73
CA SER A 79 -6.87 -20.72 -0.99
C SER A 79 -6.81 -22.06 -1.73
N ASP A 80 -7.03 -22.07 -3.06
CA ASP A 80 -7.06 -23.30 -3.85
C ASP A 80 -5.68 -23.95 -4.08
N ARG A 81 -4.61 -23.13 -4.10
CA ARG A 81 -3.24 -23.55 -4.46
C ARG A 81 -2.21 -23.06 -3.44
N ALA A 82 -2.54 -23.20 -2.16
CA ALA A 82 -1.78 -22.58 -1.08
C ALA A 82 -0.29 -22.95 -1.07
N ASP A 83 0.02 -24.25 -1.20
CA ASP A 83 1.39 -24.76 -1.23
C ASP A 83 2.21 -24.23 -2.42
N GLU A 84 1.59 -24.16 -3.60
CA GLU A 84 2.27 -23.71 -4.83
C GLU A 84 2.60 -22.22 -4.78
N LEU A 85 1.72 -21.43 -4.15
CA LEU A 85 1.82 -19.98 -4.10
C LEU A 85 2.50 -19.46 -2.83
N SER A 86 2.95 -20.36 -1.94
CA SER A 86 3.46 -20.00 -0.62
C SER A 86 2.47 -19.09 0.12
N TRP A 87 1.20 -19.46 0.06
CA TRP A 87 0.08 -18.74 0.67
C TRP A 87 -0.25 -19.35 2.04
N VAL A 88 -0.51 -18.51 3.02
CA VAL A 88 -0.84 -18.91 4.39
C VAL A 88 -2.08 -18.15 4.82
N GLU A 89 -3.13 -18.87 5.18
CA GLU A 89 -4.29 -18.32 5.88
C GLU A 89 -4.07 -18.50 7.38
N VAL A 90 -4.01 -17.38 8.11
CA VAL A 90 -3.70 -17.37 9.53
C VAL A 90 -4.98 -17.49 10.32
N ASN A 91 -5.18 -18.66 10.93
CA ASN A 91 -6.26 -18.93 11.87
C ASN A 91 -5.71 -19.08 13.29
N ASP A 92 -4.56 -19.74 13.43
CA ASP A 92 -3.77 -19.83 14.67
C ASP A 92 -2.36 -19.30 14.39
N PRO A 93 -2.04 -18.05 14.74
CA PRO A 93 -0.75 -17.45 14.45
C PRO A 93 0.44 -18.22 15.02
N ALA A 94 0.27 -18.90 16.17
CA ALA A 94 1.36 -19.66 16.79
C ALA A 94 1.73 -20.91 15.99
N VAL A 95 0.77 -21.46 15.24
CA VAL A 95 0.94 -22.64 14.38
C VAL A 95 1.24 -22.24 12.95
N ASP A 96 0.40 -21.38 12.37
CA ASP A 96 0.40 -21.07 10.93
C ASP A 96 1.59 -20.21 10.51
N LEU A 97 2.09 -19.33 11.39
CA LEU A 97 3.27 -18.50 11.12
C LEU A 97 4.58 -19.22 11.43
N LYS A 98 4.51 -20.44 12.00
CA LYS A 98 5.70 -21.20 12.37
C LYS A 98 6.39 -21.77 11.12
N GLY A 99 7.57 -21.24 10.81
CA GLY A 99 8.37 -21.65 9.65
C GLY A 99 8.04 -20.89 8.37
N VAL A 100 7.15 -19.90 8.45
CA VAL A 100 6.90 -18.96 7.36
C VAL A 100 8.12 -18.07 7.18
N GLY A 101 8.47 -17.80 5.92
CA GLY A 101 9.65 -17.03 5.56
C GLY A 101 9.33 -15.81 4.69
N ARG A 102 10.37 -15.04 4.39
CA ARG A 102 10.27 -13.97 3.39
C ARG A 102 9.78 -14.52 2.06
N GLY A 103 8.81 -13.83 1.46
CA GLY A 103 8.25 -14.17 0.16
C GLY A 103 6.90 -14.87 0.20
N PHE A 104 6.51 -15.41 1.36
CA PHE A 104 5.18 -15.96 1.58
C PHE A 104 4.13 -14.84 1.53
N THR A 105 2.93 -15.20 1.08
CA THR A 105 1.76 -14.32 1.10
C THR A 105 0.84 -14.78 2.24
N VAL A 106 0.32 -13.83 3.00
CA VAL A 106 -0.47 -14.09 4.20
C VAL A 106 -1.82 -13.42 4.04
N LEU A 107 -2.88 -14.16 4.34
CA LEU A 107 -4.23 -13.68 4.61
C LEU A 107 -4.52 -13.90 6.10
N GLY A 108 -5.02 -12.89 6.79
CA GLY A 108 -5.38 -13.03 8.21
C GLY A 108 -6.15 -11.83 8.73
N GLU A 109 -6.53 -11.92 10.00
CA GLU A 109 -7.22 -10.86 10.74
C GLU A 109 -6.32 -10.39 11.89
N ALA A 110 -6.21 -9.07 12.08
CA ALA A 110 -5.49 -8.49 13.20
C ALA A 110 -6.15 -7.19 13.66
N ASP A 111 -5.98 -6.86 14.94
CA ASP A 111 -6.38 -5.57 15.50
C ASP A 111 -5.28 -4.54 15.23
N PHE A 112 -5.52 -3.64 14.28
CA PHE A 112 -4.55 -2.65 13.82
C PHE A 112 -4.60 -1.37 14.64
N ALA A 113 -3.41 -0.79 14.82
CA ALA A 113 -3.21 0.50 15.42
C ALA A 113 -2.21 1.32 14.60
N VAL A 114 -2.56 2.57 14.33
CA VAL A 114 -1.63 3.53 13.74
C VAL A 114 -0.71 4.09 14.80
N THR A 115 0.59 4.02 14.55
CA THR A 115 1.64 4.51 15.46
C THR A 115 1.49 6.01 15.77
N PRO A 116 1.79 6.48 17.00
CA PRO A 116 1.64 7.90 17.36
C PRO A 116 2.40 8.84 16.43
N PHE A 117 3.63 8.47 16.06
CA PHE A 117 4.44 9.21 15.10
C PHE A 117 3.76 9.31 13.72
N SER A 118 3.15 8.23 13.24
CA SER A 118 2.40 8.26 11.97
C SER A 118 1.11 9.08 12.06
N ARG A 119 0.45 9.17 13.22
CA ARG A 119 -0.71 10.05 13.41
C ARG A 119 -0.32 11.53 13.29
N VAL A 120 0.77 11.91 13.96
CA VAL A 120 1.33 13.27 13.84
C VAL A 120 1.67 13.56 12.37
N LEU A 121 2.31 12.62 11.68
CA LEU A 121 2.69 12.82 10.29
C LEU A 121 1.51 12.81 9.33
N GLY A 122 0.49 11.97 9.52
CA GLY A 122 -0.72 11.96 8.69
C GLY A 122 -1.47 13.29 8.71
N SER A 123 -1.27 14.09 9.76
CA SER A 123 -1.76 15.47 9.83
C SER A 123 -0.92 16.48 9.01
N LYS A 124 -0.20 16.05 7.96
CA LYS A 124 0.72 16.88 7.14
C LYS A 124 0.11 18.24 6.77
N GLU A 125 -1.17 18.28 6.43
CA GLU A 125 -1.87 19.50 6.04
C GLU A 125 -2.08 20.47 7.22
N GLN A 126 -2.40 19.95 8.40
CA GLN A 126 -2.47 20.74 9.63
C GLN A 126 -1.08 21.22 10.06
N LEU A 127 -0.05 20.37 9.95
CA LEU A 127 1.34 20.75 10.26
C LEU A 127 1.87 21.82 9.30
N ARG A 128 1.58 21.71 7.99
CA ARG A 128 1.91 22.75 7.00
C ARG A 128 1.15 24.05 7.28
N GLY A 129 -0.13 23.97 7.64
CA GLY A 129 -0.92 25.12 8.05
C GLY A 129 -0.33 25.83 9.28
N LEU A 130 0.08 25.06 10.29
CA LEU A 130 0.77 25.57 11.47
C LEU A 130 2.15 26.17 11.14
N ALA A 131 2.93 25.55 10.25
CA ALA A 131 4.23 26.06 9.80
C ALA A 131 4.09 27.39 9.04
N GLN A 132 3.07 27.49 8.18
CA GLN A 132 2.78 28.72 7.46
C GLN A 132 2.30 29.82 8.42
N LEU A 133 1.42 29.48 9.36
CA LEU A 133 0.95 30.41 10.38
C LEU A 133 2.09 30.86 11.29
N SER A 134 2.98 29.96 11.71
CA SER A 134 4.14 30.30 12.55
C SER A 134 5.15 31.18 11.80
N THR A 135 5.34 30.96 10.50
CA THR A 135 6.19 31.81 9.64
C THR A 135 5.59 33.21 9.49
N LEU A 136 4.26 33.30 9.29
CA LEU A 136 3.54 34.56 9.27
C LEU A 136 3.62 35.27 10.63
N MET A 137 3.34 34.59 11.73
CA MET A 137 3.46 35.18 13.07
C MET A 137 4.88 35.60 13.42
N SER A 138 5.90 34.89 12.95
CA SER A 138 7.31 35.26 13.17
C SER A 138 7.72 36.48 12.35
N SER A 139 7.16 36.64 11.14
CA SER A 139 7.42 37.81 10.27
C SER A 139 6.62 39.05 10.69
N PHE A 140 5.46 38.88 11.33
CA PHE A 140 4.63 39.98 11.85
C PHE A 140 4.77 40.21 13.37
N GLY A 141 5.44 39.32 14.09
CA GLY A 141 5.64 39.37 15.55
C GLY A 141 6.35 40.63 16.07
N PRO A 142 7.40 41.15 15.38
CA PRO A 142 8.01 42.43 15.75
C PRO A 142 7.08 43.65 15.58
N LEU A 143 6.01 43.52 14.79
CA LEU A 143 5.02 44.58 14.51
C LEU A 143 3.79 44.52 15.43
N MET A 144 3.46 43.35 16.00
CA MET A 144 2.23 43.10 16.76
C MET A 144 2.41 43.14 18.30
N GLY A 145 3.62 43.38 18.81
CA GLY A 145 3.90 43.40 20.25
C GLY A 145 4.06 42.00 20.85
N GLN A 146 4.98 41.88 21.81
CA GLN A 146 5.53 40.62 22.36
C GLN A 146 4.54 39.70 23.11
N GLU A 147 3.22 39.94 23.06
CA GLU A 147 2.25 39.20 23.89
C GLU A 147 1.61 37.97 23.22
N LEU A 148 1.89 37.68 21.95
CA LEU A 148 1.36 36.50 21.26
C LEU A 148 2.34 35.31 21.15
N THR A 149 3.55 35.42 21.71
CA THR A 149 4.58 34.37 21.63
C THR A 149 4.41 33.24 22.66
N SER A 150 3.38 33.29 23.50
CA SER A 150 3.15 32.32 24.59
C SER A 150 2.32 31.09 24.19
N SER A 151 1.87 30.99 22.94
CA SER A 151 1.29 29.75 22.40
C SER A 151 2.41 28.89 21.83
N SER A 152 2.87 27.98 22.67
CA SER A 152 4.07 27.15 22.57
C SER A 152 4.11 26.19 21.39
N ILE A 153 4.51 26.69 20.22
CA ILE A 153 5.05 25.85 19.14
C ILE A 153 6.26 26.58 18.54
N ASP A 154 7.46 26.04 18.77
CA ASP A 154 8.71 26.60 18.24
C ASP A 154 8.75 26.42 16.72
N PRO A 155 8.78 27.51 15.92
CA PRO A 155 8.78 27.44 14.46
C PRO A 155 9.95 26.62 13.89
N VAL A 156 11.09 26.57 14.60
CA VAL A 156 12.24 25.74 14.20
C VAL A 156 11.92 24.24 14.32
N GLN A 157 11.14 23.86 15.34
CA GLN A 157 10.72 22.47 15.54
C GLN A 157 9.67 22.05 14.51
N VAL A 158 8.73 22.95 14.16
CA VAL A 158 7.72 22.67 13.12
C VAL A 158 8.35 22.53 11.75
N GLU A 159 9.32 23.39 11.41
CA GLU A 159 10.04 23.28 10.15
C GLU A 159 10.88 22.00 10.08
N GLY A 160 11.50 21.61 11.20
CA GLY A 160 12.20 20.33 11.33
C GLY A 160 11.28 19.12 11.10
N VAL A 161 10.10 19.11 11.71
CA VAL A 161 9.09 18.05 11.53
C VAL A 161 8.55 18.05 10.09
N SER A 162 8.31 19.22 9.49
CA SER A 162 7.81 19.34 8.12
C SER A 162 8.81 18.80 7.10
N ARG A 163 10.10 19.13 7.24
CA ARG A 163 11.16 18.58 6.37
C ARG A 163 11.30 17.07 6.52
N LEU A 164 11.11 16.56 7.73
CA LEU A 164 11.13 15.12 8.00
C LEU A 164 9.91 14.44 7.34
N ALA A 165 8.73 15.03 7.44
CA ALA A 165 7.51 14.58 6.76
C ALA A 165 7.63 14.59 5.22
N ASP A 166 8.30 15.59 4.64
CA ASP A 166 8.58 15.65 3.21
C ASP A 166 9.61 14.58 2.78
N SER A 167 10.56 14.22 3.67
CA SER A 167 11.61 13.22 3.38
C SER A 167 11.14 11.76 3.47
N MET A 168 10.06 11.48 4.20
CA MET A 168 9.51 10.13 4.39
C MET A 168 8.71 9.62 3.20
N GLY A 169 8.33 10.50 2.28
CA GLY A 169 7.30 10.19 1.29
C GLY A 169 5.92 10.09 1.93
N ASP A 170 4.95 9.68 1.13
CA ASP A 170 3.55 9.54 1.51
C ASP A 170 3.31 8.14 2.08
N GLN A 171 3.97 7.80 3.19
CA GLN A 171 3.81 6.50 3.85
C GLN A 171 3.63 6.62 5.37
N ILE A 172 2.81 5.75 5.94
CA ILE A 172 2.53 5.62 7.38
C ILE A 172 2.88 4.21 7.87
N SER A 173 3.39 4.08 9.10
CA SER A 173 3.63 2.78 9.73
C SER A 173 2.46 2.35 10.60
N VAL A 174 2.05 1.10 10.42
CA VAL A 174 0.94 0.46 11.13
C VAL A 174 1.43 -0.83 11.78
N THR A 175 0.86 -1.14 12.94
CA THR A 175 1.11 -2.40 13.66
C THR A 175 -0.24 -3.04 13.98
N GLY A 176 -0.35 -4.35 13.78
CA GLY A 176 -1.51 -5.15 14.12
C GLY A 176 -1.14 -6.26 15.09
N PHE A 177 -2.09 -6.62 15.94
CA PHE A 177 -1.95 -7.68 16.93
C PHE A 177 -2.97 -8.76 16.65
N PHE A 178 -2.52 -10.02 16.60
CA PHE A 178 -3.44 -11.13 16.45
C PHE A 178 -4.13 -11.40 17.79
N ALA A 179 -5.42 -11.74 17.75
CA ALA A 179 -6.16 -12.12 18.95
C ALA A 179 -5.51 -13.35 19.61
N ASP A 180 -5.38 -13.31 20.93
CA ASP A 180 -4.88 -14.42 21.75
C ASP A 180 -3.50 -14.98 21.34
N SER A 181 -2.62 -14.14 20.76
CA SER A 181 -1.27 -14.54 20.34
C SER A 181 -0.22 -13.48 20.66
N ASP A 182 1.02 -13.93 20.89
CA ASP A 182 2.20 -13.06 21.01
C ASP A 182 2.71 -12.57 19.64
N TRP A 183 2.17 -13.11 18.55
CA TRP A 183 2.52 -12.66 17.20
C TRP A 183 1.97 -11.27 16.93
N SER A 184 2.78 -10.46 16.24
CA SER A 184 2.35 -9.17 15.70
C SER A 184 2.68 -9.03 14.21
N VAL A 185 1.97 -8.14 13.55
CA VAL A 185 2.17 -7.78 12.15
C VAL A 185 2.50 -6.30 12.05
N ALA A 186 3.47 -5.92 11.22
CA ALA A 186 3.73 -4.52 10.91
C ALA A 186 3.91 -4.30 9.42
N GLY A 187 3.72 -3.07 8.99
CA GLY A 187 4.04 -2.68 7.64
C GLY A 187 3.84 -1.20 7.42
N THR A 188 3.91 -0.82 6.15
CA THR A 188 3.76 0.56 5.70
C THR A 188 2.58 0.65 4.75
N LEU A 189 1.71 1.63 4.96
CA LEU A 189 0.64 2.00 4.03
C LEU A 189 1.02 3.31 3.35
N SER A 190 0.38 3.63 2.23
CA SER A 190 0.45 4.98 1.67
C SER A 190 -0.34 5.96 2.56
N SER A 191 0.05 7.24 2.55
CA SER A 191 -0.52 8.25 3.46
C SER A 191 -1.82 8.88 2.98
N ASP A 192 -2.35 8.44 1.83
CA ASP A 192 -3.69 8.76 1.34
C ASP A 192 -4.78 7.98 2.08
N VAL A 193 -4.41 6.97 2.87
CA VAL A 193 -5.31 6.23 3.75
C VAL A 193 -5.80 7.11 4.89
N ASN A 194 -7.10 7.06 5.17
CA ASN A 194 -7.66 7.66 6.37
C ASN A 194 -7.21 6.88 7.62
N ILE A 195 -6.39 7.51 8.44
CA ILE A 195 -5.82 6.91 9.66
C ILE A 195 -6.90 6.41 10.62
N GLU A 196 -8.04 7.10 10.70
CA GLU A 196 -9.14 6.71 11.59
C GLU A 196 -9.80 5.39 11.17
N ASP A 197 -9.72 5.03 9.88
CA ASP A 197 -10.31 3.80 9.36
C ASP A 197 -9.43 2.56 9.58
N VAL A 198 -8.15 2.77 9.91
CA VAL A 198 -7.15 1.72 10.13
C VAL A 198 -7.18 1.18 11.55
N ASP A 199 -7.67 1.94 12.51
CA ASP A 199 -7.75 1.49 13.91
C ASP A 199 -8.87 0.44 14.07
N GLY A 200 -8.53 -0.75 14.57
CA GLY A 200 -9.48 -1.82 14.90
C GLY A 200 -9.23 -3.15 14.17
N PRO A 201 -10.13 -4.14 14.35
CA PRO A 201 -10.03 -5.46 13.73
C PRO A 201 -10.27 -5.35 12.22
N LEU A 202 -9.28 -5.74 11.44
CA LEU A 202 -9.32 -5.72 9.98
C LEU A 202 -8.74 -7.01 9.41
N GLU A 203 -9.27 -7.42 8.26
CA GLU A 203 -8.65 -8.44 7.42
C GLU A 203 -7.55 -7.80 6.59
N PHE A 204 -6.46 -8.54 6.34
CA PHE A 204 -5.37 -8.08 5.51
C PHE A 204 -4.88 -9.19 4.58
N VAL A 205 -4.37 -8.78 3.43
CA VAL A 205 -3.56 -9.61 2.54
C VAL A 205 -2.24 -8.92 2.31
N GLY A 206 -1.12 -9.63 2.51
CA GLY A 206 0.19 -9.03 2.36
C GLY A 206 1.30 -10.05 2.11
N LYS A 207 2.40 -9.58 1.53
CA LYS A 207 3.60 -10.40 1.30
C LYS A 207 4.63 -10.15 2.39
N ILE A 208 5.13 -11.22 3.00
CA ILE A 208 6.18 -11.12 4.02
C ILE A 208 7.47 -10.63 3.38
N VAL A 209 7.94 -9.48 3.86
CA VAL A 209 9.24 -8.93 3.52
C VAL A 209 10.30 -9.30 4.55
N GLU A 210 9.91 -9.52 5.80
CA GLU A 210 10.81 -9.85 6.91
C GLU A 210 10.06 -10.57 8.04
N VAL A 211 10.76 -11.44 8.77
CA VAL A 211 10.26 -12.09 9.99
C VAL A 211 11.18 -11.70 11.13
N ILE A 212 10.61 -11.21 12.23
CA ILE A 212 11.31 -10.81 13.44
C ILE A 212 11.17 -11.95 14.44
N PRO A 213 12.26 -12.66 14.78
CA PRO A 213 12.20 -13.77 15.72
C PRO A 213 11.93 -13.29 17.14
N GLU A 214 11.44 -14.19 17.98
CA GLU A 214 11.26 -13.95 19.42
C GLU A 214 12.52 -13.37 20.07
N GLY A 215 12.36 -12.33 20.89
CA GLY A 215 13.46 -11.63 21.56
C GLY A 215 14.25 -10.66 20.68
N ALA A 216 13.92 -10.54 19.39
CA ALA A 216 14.46 -9.47 18.54
C ALA A 216 13.50 -8.28 18.48
N HIS A 217 14.06 -7.08 18.26
CA HIS A 217 13.31 -5.84 18.18
C HIS A 217 13.66 -5.09 16.90
N LYS A 218 12.69 -4.33 16.39
CA LYS A 218 12.89 -3.47 15.23
C LYS A 218 12.12 -2.17 15.38
N SER A 219 12.79 -1.06 15.08
CA SER A 219 12.12 0.24 15.03
C SER A 219 11.17 0.30 13.84
N LEU A 220 9.97 0.84 14.06
CA LEU A 220 8.96 1.09 13.04
C LEU A 220 9.44 2.14 12.01
N MET A 221 10.36 3.03 12.41
CA MET A 221 11.04 3.98 11.50
C MET A 221 12.07 3.32 10.57
N ALA A 222 12.43 2.07 10.82
CA ALA A 222 13.35 1.28 10.02
C ALA A 222 12.63 0.25 9.12
N LEU A 223 11.29 0.31 9.04
CA LEU A 223 10.53 -0.58 8.18
C LEU A 223 10.88 -0.34 6.70
N PRO A 224 10.92 -1.39 5.87
CA PRO A 224 11.10 -1.25 4.43
C PRO A 224 10.02 -0.32 3.85
N GLY A 225 10.41 0.68 3.05
CA GLY A 225 9.51 1.73 2.55
C GLY A 225 9.81 3.08 3.21
N LEU A 226 9.92 3.09 4.54
CA LEU A 226 10.29 4.24 5.35
C LEU A 226 11.81 4.36 5.47
N SER A 227 12.49 4.75 4.39
CA SER A 227 13.97 4.83 4.39
C SER A 227 14.50 6.09 5.09
N LEU A 228 14.08 6.35 6.32
CA LEU A 228 14.53 7.49 7.14
C LEU A 228 15.95 7.33 7.68
N LEU A 229 16.34 6.09 7.96
CA LEU A 229 17.60 5.79 8.63
C LEU A 229 18.60 5.19 7.63
N SER A 230 19.86 5.59 7.72
CA SER A 230 20.95 4.96 6.98
C SER A 230 21.10 3.49 7.40
N ARG A 231 21.66 2.64 6.52
CA ARG A 231 21.88 1.22 6.82
C ARG A 231 22.69 1.00 8.10
N GLU A 232 23.63 1.89 8.40
CA GLU A 232 24.42 1.86 9.63
C GLU A 232 23.60 2.25 10.86
N GLN A 233 22.73 3.25 10.76
CA GLN A 233 21.81 3.64 11.82
C GLN A 233 20.82 2.51 12.13
N ARG A 234 20.28 1.84 11.11
CA ARG A 234 19.39 0.67 11.27
C ARG A 234 20.07 -0.48 12.04
N ARG A 235 21.37 -0.70 11.82
CA ARG A 235 22.15 -1.72 12.55
C ARG A 235 22.42 -1.31 13.99
N LYS A 236 22.68 -0.03 14.26
CA LYS A 236 22.89 0.50 15.63
C LYS A 236 21.60 0.53 16.45
N MET A 237 20.45 0.61 15.78
CA MET A 237 19.11 0.55 16.36
C MET A 237 18.52 -0.86 16.35
N GLN A 238 19.33 -1.92 16.40
CA GLN A 238 18.86 -3.29 16.73
C GLN A 238 18.93 -3.57 18.24
N ASN A 239 19.38 -2.60 19.04
CA ASN A 239 19.38 -2.71 20.49
C ASN A 239 17.94 -2.59 21.02
N ALA A 240 17.67 -3.25 22.16
CA ALA A 240 16.36 -3.25 22.81
C ALA A 240 15.81 -1.82 23.00
N PRO A 241 14.48 -1.64 22.93
CA PRO A 241 13.84 -0.35 23.15
C PRO A 241 14.26 0.24 24.50
N LYS A 242 14.37 1.57 24.55
CA LYS A 242 14.53 2.28 25.82
C LYS A 242 13.16 2.38 26.49
N GLU A 243 13.15 2.32 27.82
CA GLU A 243 11.95 2.52 28.63
C GLU A 243 11.28 3.86 28.23
N GLY A 244 10.01 3.78 27.79
CA GLY A 244 9.23 4.92 27.30
C GLY A 244 9.24 5.16 25.77
N ASP A 245 9.95 4.34 24.98
CA ASP A 245 9.95 4.41 23.51
C ASP A 245 9.32 3.17 22.85
N GLU A 246 8.72 2.28 23.63
CA GLU A 246 8.25 0.95 23.18
C GLU A 246 7.25 1.01 22.02
N GLU A 247 6.43 2.06 21.95
CA GLU A 247 5.40 2.26 20.92
C GLU A 247 5.98 2.51 19.51
N ASN A 248 7.27 2.83 19.40
CA ASN A 248 7.97 3.02 18.13
C ASN A 248 8.71 1.76 17.65
N TRP A 249 8.53 0.64 18.35
CA TRP A 249 9.22 -0.61 18.10
C TRP A 249 8.23 -1.76 17.98
N ILE A 250 8.58 -2.73 17.15
CA ILE A 250 7.93 -4.03 17.10
C ILE A 250 8.89 -5.09 17.65
N SER A 251 8.37 -5.90 18.56
CA SER A 251 9.10 -7.00 19.20
C SER A 251 8.62 -8.32 18.59
N GLY A 252 9.56 -9.22 18.33
CA GLY A 252 9.22 -10.55 17.83
C GLY A 252 8.60 -11.43 18.94
N PRO A 253 7.79 -12.43 18.56
CA PRO A 253 7.60 -12.92 17.20
C PRO A 253 6.70 -12.00 16.35
N ALA A 254 7.19 -11.60 15.17
CA ALA A 254 6.44 -10.69 14.32
C ALA A 254 6.74 -10.88 12.83
N ILE A 255 5.78 -10.51 11.98
CA ILE A 255 5.96 -10.44 10.53
C ILE A 255 5.88 -9.00 10.03
N VAL A 256 6.78 -8.65 9.13
CA VAL A 256 6.69 -7.38 8.40
C VAL A 256 6.15 -7.66 7.01
N LEU A 257 5.04 -7.00 6.67
CA LEU A 257 4.34 -7.18 5.42
C LEU A 257 4.54 -5.98 4.49
N LYS A 258 4.53 -6.29 3.20
CA LYS A 258 4.09 -5.35 2.18
C LYS A 258 2.60 -5.64 1.91
N PHE A 259 1.72 -4.77 2.41
CA PHE A 259 0.28 -4.94 2.27
C PHE A 259 -0.16 -4.82 0.81
N LEU A 260 -1.02 -5.74 0.38
CA LEU A 260 -1.76 -5.68 -0.88
C LEU A 260 -3.14 -5.06 -0.65
N ALA A 261 -3.80 -5.46 0.43
CA ALA A 261 -5.09 -4.95 0.83
C ALA A 261 -5.26 -5.02 2.35
N ILE A 262 -6.03 -4.09 2.91
CA ILE A 262 -6.61 -4.14 4.25
C ILE A 262 -8.09 -3.76 4.11
N TYR A 263 -9.00 -4.55 4.67
CA TYR A 263 -10.43 -4.38 4.47
C TYR A 263 -11.27 -4.92 5.64
N ARG A 264 -12.56 -4.57 5.63
CA ARG A 264 -13.60 -5.07 6.52
C ARG A 264 -14.54 -6.04 5.80
#